data_AF-A0A955XDV5-F1
#
_entry.id   AF-A0A955XDV5-F1
#
_cell.length_a   1.000
_cell.length_b   1.000
_cell.length_c   1.000
_cell.angle_alpha   90.00
_cell.angle_beta   90.00
_cell.angle_gamma   90.00
#
_symmetry.space_group_name_H-M   'P 1'
#
loop_
_entity.id
_entity.type
_entity.pdbx_description
1 polymer ?
#
loop_
_entity_poly.entity_id
_entity_poly.type
_entity_poly.pdbx_seq_one_letter_code
_entity_poly.pdbx_strand_id
1 'polypeptide(L)'
;AGADAGLPEVPYCRQTCGSPADCVTQGSPLTDVDNYACTGGECVYLGCLSDAECQSAFQSADWVCRAFVAGAPSCTRRCTAVADCVVASTLLDADNYACTQGGCHWLGCKSTQECVDAYQSSDWVCAPSTVEGIDANCVRTCFEPTDCVQAGASPAYDADNYACLGGQCVYSGCNSAAECGADAVCR
;
A
#
# COMPACT_ATOMS: atom_id res chain seq x y z
N ALA A 1 14.86 17.77 24.97
CA ALA A 1 14.76 16.58 24.11
C ALA A 1 13.31 16.15 24.13
N GLY A 2 12.52 16.59 23.14
CA GLY A 2 11.18 16.03 22.95
C GLY A 2 11.38 14.64 22.37
N ALA A 3 10.83 13.62 23.01
CA ALA A 3 10.72 12.32 22.39
C ALA A 3 9.86 12.50 21.14
N ASP A 4 10.38 12.11 19.98
CA ASP A 4 9.56 11.80 18.81
C ASP A 4 8.59 10.71 19.27
N ALA A 5 7.41 11.13 19.72
CA ALA A 5 6.29 10.22 19.86
C ALA A 5 6.02 9.74 18.44
N GLY A 6 6.46 8.51 18.14
CA GLY A 6 6.15 7.87 16.86
C GLY A 6 4.68 8.07 16.55
N LEU A 7 4.37 8.35 15.28
CA LEU A 7 2.99 8.47 14.84
C LEU A 7 2.21 7.25 15.36
N PRO A 8 1.01 7.45 15.94
CA PRO A 8 0.22 6.33 16.43
C PRO A 8 0.03 5.32 15.29
N GLU A 9 0.33 4.05 15.58
CA GLU A 9 0.07 2.96 14.64
C GLU A 9 -1.43 2.94 14.33
N VAL A 10 -1.77 3.02 13.05
CA VAL A 10 -3.17 2.98 12.59
C VAL A 10 -3.59 1.52 12.57
N PRO A 11 -4.56 1.08 13.39
CA PRO A 11 -4.91 -0.33 13.47
C PRO A 11 -5.53 -0.80 12.16
N TYR A 12 -5.15 -1.98 11.69
CA TYR A 12 -5.71 -2.57 10.48
C TYR A 12 -6.10 -4.02 10.68
N CYS A 13 -6.95 -4.51 9.79
CA CYS A 13 -7.34 -5.91 9.79
C CYS A 13 -6.16 -6.79 9.38
N ARG A 14 -5.63 -7.53 10.35
CA ARG A 14 -4.54 -8.48 10.16
C ARG A 14 -5.08 -9.89 10.22
N GLN A 15 -4.76 -10.71 9.23
CA GLN A 15 -5.11 -12.12 9.22
C GLN A 15 -4.47 -12.82 10.42
N THR A 16 -5.23 -13.65 11.12
CA THR A 16 -4.73 -14.47 12.23
C THR A 16 -4.07 -15.75 11.74
N CYS A 17 -3.11 -16.26 12.50
CA CYS A 17 -2.43 -17.52 12.20
C CYS A 17 -2.01 -18.28 13.45
N GLY A 18 -1.90 -19.60 13.33
CA GLY A 18 -1.11 -20.45 14.22
C GLY A 18 0.27 -20.78 13.64
N SER A 19 0.43 -20.68 12.32
CA SER A 19 1.67 -20.89 11.58
C SER A 19 1.69 -20.08 10.27
N PRO A 20 2.85 -19.88 9.64
CA PRO A 20 2.92 -19.21 8.32
C PRO A 20 2.03 -19.85 7.24
N ALA A 21 1.75 -21.15 7.35
CA ALA A 21 0.88 -21.85 6.38
C ALA A 21 -0.56 -21.32 6.37
N ASP A 22 -1.02 -20.74 7.48
CA ASP A 22 -2.37 -20.16 7.57
C ASP A 22 -2.50 -18.85 6.80
N CYS A 23 -1.37 -18.20 6.47
CA CYS A 23 -1.29 -16.90 5.79
C CYS A 23 -1.26 -17.02 4.26
N VAL A 24 -1.16 -18.24 3.74
CA VAL A 24 -0.91 -18.50 2.32
C VAL A 24 -2.16 -18.24 1.50
N THR A 25 -2.00 -17.46 0.42
CA THR A 25 -3.00 -17.39 -0.66
C THR A 25 -2.56 -18.32 -1.78
N GLN A 26 -3.41 -19.30 -2.13
CA GLN A 26 -3.05 -20.28 -3.15
C GLN A 26 -2.88 -19.64 -4.54
N GLY A 27 -1.87 -20.10 -5.27
CA GLY A 27 -1.68 -19.78 -6.69
C GLY A 27 -0.67 -18.67 -7.00
N SER A 28 0.01 -18.11 -6.01
CA SER A 28 1.09 -17.15 -6.22
C SER A 28 2.32 -17.50 -5.38
N PRO A 29 3.54 -17.50 -5.96
CA PRO A 29 4.77 -17.65 -5.21
C PRO A 29 5.13 -16.38 -4.40
N LEU A 30 4.35 -15.30 -4.49
CA LEU A 30 4.53 -14.11 -3.64
C LEU A 30 3.70 -14.17 -2.36
N THR A 31 2.85 -15.17 -2.23
CA THR A 31 1.97 -15.34 -1.08
C THR A 31 2.04 -16.76 -0.56
N ASP A 32 3.21 -17.40 -0.70
CA ASP A 32 3.44 -18.74 -0.20
C ASP A 32 4.03 -18.71 1.22
N VAL A 33 4.32 -19.88 1.78
CA VAL A 33 4.65 -20.05 3.19
C VAL A 33 5.91 -19.30 3.62
N ASP A 34 6.89 -19.11 2.72
CA ASP A 34 8.15 -18.46 3.07
C ASP A 34 8.09 -16.93 3.00
N ASN A 35 7.03 -16.38 2.38
CA ASN A 35 6.74 -14.95 2.39
C ASN A 35 6.05 -14.46 3.67
N TYR A 36 5.75 -15.34 4.63
CA TYR A 36 5.06 -14.96 5.86
C TYR A 36 5.78 -15.44 7.12
N ALA A 37 5.71 -14.61 8.15
CA ALA A 37 5.93 -15.02 9.53
C ALA A 37 4.61 -15.01 10.28
N CYS A 38 4.41 -15.97 11.18
CA CYS A 38 3.31 -15.93 12.13
C CYS A 38 3.82 -15.38 13.48
N THR A 39 3.65 -14.08 13.70
CA THR A 39 4.19 -13.38 14.87
C THR A 39 3.04 -12.89 15.73
N GLY A 40 3.03 -13.25 17.01
CA GLY A 40 1.95 -12.83 17.92
C GLY A 40 0.56 -13.37 17.56
N GLY A 41 0.48 -14.41 16.71
CA GLY A 41 -0.78 -14.94 16.19
C GLY A 41 -1.29 -14.22 14.94
N GLU A 42 -0.46 -13.39 14.31
CA GLU A 42 -0.82 -12.58 13.14
C GLU A 42 0.13 -12.84 11.96
N CYS A 43 -0.44 -12.83 10.76
CA CYS A 43 0.30 -12.95 9.51
C CYS A 43 1.08 -11.67 9.23
N VAL A 44 2.41 -11.78 9.27
CA VAL A 44 3.33 -10.70 8.90
C VAL A 44 3.93 -11.03 7.54
N TYR A 45 3.57 -10.23 6.53
CA TYR A 45 4.15 -10.36 5.20
C TYR A 45 5.62 -9.92 5.22
N LEU A 46 6.50 -10.80 4.76
CA LEU A 46 7.95 -10.58 4.69
C LEU A 46 8.38 -9.97 3.37
N GLY A 47 7.51 -9.96 2.36
CA GLY A 47 7.82 -9.46 1.04
C GLY A 47 8.27 -10.55 0.08
N CYS A 48 8.71 -10.11 -1.08
CA CYS A 48 9.43 -10.98 -1.99
C CYS A 48 10.80 -11.34 -1.42
N LEU A 49 11.29 -12.54 -1.75
CA LEU A 49 12.57 -13.09 -1.31
C LEU A 49 13.62 -13.06 -2.43
N SER A 50 13.22 -12.96 -3.69
CA SER A 50 14.15 -12.94 -4.82
C SER A 50 13.57 -12.36 -6.11
N ASP A 51 14.46 -11.95 -7.03
CA ASP A 51 14.06 -11.60 -8.40
C ASP A 51 13.36 -12.79 -9.10
N ALA A 52 13.80 -14.03 -8.86
CA ALA A 52 13.24 -15.22 -9.49
C ALA A 52 11.77 -15.45 -9.09
N GLU A 53 11.44 -15.18 -7.82
CA GLU A 53 10.07 -15.26 -7.31
C GLU A 53 9.16 -14.22 -7.94
N CYS A 54 9.60 -12.95 -8.02
CA CYS A 54 8.89 -11.91 -8.75
C CYS A 54 8.69 -12.27 -10.23
N GLN A 55 9.72 -12.79 -10.89
CA GLN A 55 9.64 -13.19 -12.29
C GLN A 55 8.67 -14.37 -12.50
N SER A 56 8.61 -15.30 -11.55
CA SER A 56 7.66 -16.42 -11.56
C SER A 56 6.22 -15.93 -11.39
N ALA A 57 5.98 -15.06 -10.40
CA ALA A 57 4.66 -14.51 -10.11
C ALA A 57 4.05 -13.72 -11.28
N PHE A 58 4.87 -12.89 -11.93
CA PHE A 58 4.44 -12.05 -13.05
C PHE A 58 4.73 -12.67 -14.42
N GLN A 59 5.30 -13.88 -14.46
CA GLN A 59 5.68 -14.59 -15.69
C GLN A 59 6.51 -13.72 -16.65
N SER A 60 7.39 -12.87 -16.10
CA SER A 60 8.19 -11.93 -16.88
C SER A 60 9.53 -11.65 -16.21
N ALA A 61 10.59 -11.63 -17.01
CA ALA A 61 11.93 -11.24 -16.58
C ALA A 61 12.00 -9.77 -16.12
N ASP A 62 11.01 -8.95 -16.45
CA ASP A 62 11.00 -7.51 -16.17
C ASP A 62 10.65 -7.19 -14.72
N TRP A 63 10.48 -8.17 -13.84
CA TRP A 63 10.20 -7.95 -12.42
C TRP A 63 11.39 -8.30 -11.53
N VAL A 64 11.62 -7.48 -10.52
CA VAL A 64 12.72 -7.60 -9.55
C VAL A 64 12.22 -7.35 -8.14
N CYS A 65 12.85 -7.99 -7.17
CA CYS A 65 12.51 -7.86 -5.76
C CYS A 65 13.34 -6.76 -5.09
N ARG A 66 12.72 -5.65 -4.68
CA ARG A 66 13.45 -4.49 -4.13
C ARG A 66 12.76 -3.94 -2.88
N ALA A 67 13.56 -3.41 -1.96
CA ALA A 67 13.12 -2.62 -0.83
C ALA A 67 13.57 -1.17 -1.04
N PHE A 68 12.62 -0.26 -1.19
CA PHE A 68 12.89 1.17 -1.38
C PHE A 68 12.70 2.00 -0.11
N VAL A 69 11.79 1.55 0.75
CA VAL A 69 11.35 2.23 1.97
C VAL A 69 11.43 1.24 3.13
N ALA A 70 11.36 1.72 4.37
CA ALA A 70 11.27 0.83 5.52
C ALA A 70 10.04 -0.10 5.37
N GLY A 71 10.29 -1.41 5.25
CA GLY A 71 9.23 -2.38 5.02
C GLY A 71 9.72 -3.64 4.29
N ALA A 72 8.76 -4.52 4.01
CA ALA A 72 8.97 -5.73 3.22
C ALA A 72 9.36 -5.38 1.77
N PRO A 73 10.36 -6.06 1.17
CA PRO A 73 10.64 -5.94 -0.25
C PRO A 73 9.39 -6.25 -1.09
N SER A 74 9.23 -5.55 -2.22
CA SER A 74 8.13 -5.78 -3.15
C SER A 74 8.63 -6.00 -4.57
N CYS A 75 7.80 -6.68 -5.37
CA CYS A 75 8.09 -6.81 -6.78
C CYS A 75 7.80 -5.50 -7.49
N THR A 76 8.81 -5.02 -8.20
CA THR A 76 8.73 -3.83 -9.04
C THR A 76 9.30 -4.14 -10.42
N ARG A 77 8.96 -3.30 -11.40
CA ARG A 77 9.55 -3.39 -12.73
C ARG A 77 11.05 -3.10 -12.65
N ARG A 78 11.86 -3.88 -13.36
CA ARG A 78 13.28 -3.63 -13.57
C ARG A 78 13.43 -2.33 -14.36
N CYS A 79 14.46 -1.57 -14.02
CA CYS A 79 14.83 -0.38 -14.77
C CYS A 79 16.35 -0.24 -14.88
N THR A 80 16.75 0.46 -15.93
CA THR A 80 18.09 1.02 -16.14
C THR A 80 18.05 2.54 -16.19
N ALA A 81 16.90 3.10 -16.59
CA ALA A 81 16.58 4.51 -16.54
C ALA A 81 15.10 4.69 -16.14
N VAL A 82 14.73 5.92 -15.74
CA VAL A 82 13.34 6.22 -15.32
C VAL A 82 12.31 5.96 -16.42
N ALA A 83 12.69 6.09 -17.68
CA ALA A 83 11.83 5.81 -18.83
C ALA A 83 11.31 4.36 -18.86
N ASP A 84 12.04 3.42 -18.24
CA ASP A 84 11.62 2.01 -18.15
C ASP A 84 10.43 1.82 -17.20
N CYS A 85 10.23 2.76 -16.27
CA CYS A 85 9.18 2.71 -15.25
C CYS A 85 7.83 3.24 -15.73
N VAL A 86 7.86 4.04 -16.79
CA VAL A 86 6.68 4.71 -17.32
C VAL A 86 5.64 3.70 -17.80
N VAL A 87 4.39 3.97 -17.43
CA VAL A 87 3.18 3.35 -17.97
C VAL A 87 2.34 4.46 -18.58
N ALA A 88 1.57 4.18 -19.63
CA ALA A 88 0.77 5.18 -20.32
C ALA A 88 -0.39 5.72 -19.46
N SER A 89 -0.06 6.63 -18.53
CA SER A 89 -0.94 7.37 -17.63
C SER A 89 -0.18 8.60 -17.13
N THR A 90 -0.87 9.72 -16.88
CA THR A 90 -0.27 10.92 -16.31
C THR A 90 0.24 10.68 -14.89
N LEU A 91 -0.45 9.84 -14.11
CA LEU A 91 -0.01 9.46 -12.78
C LEU A 91 1.15 8.45 -12.81
N LEU A 92 1.47 7.81 -13.94
CA LEU A 92 2.51 6.77 -13.97
C LEU A 92 3.62 7.13 -14.96
N ASP A 93 3.95 8.43 -15.04
CA ASP A 93 4.95 8.95 -15.96
C ASP A 93 6.34 9.08 -15.32
N ALA A 94 7.31 9.60 -16.08
CA ALA A 94 8.71 9.61 -15.66
C ALA A 94 8.96 10.47 -14.40
N ASP A 95 8.18 11.51 -14.14
CA ASP A 95 8.44 12.39 -12.99
C ASP A 95 7.95 11.78 -11.66
N ASN A 96 7.08 10.79 -11.73
CA ASN A 96 6.56 10.07 -10.57
C ASN A 96 7.45 8.90 -10.13
N TYR A 97 8.52 8.59 -10.86
CA TYR A 97 9.40 7.45 -10.57
C TYR A 97 10.87 7.85 -10.41
N ALA A 98 11.59 7.05 -9.64
CA ALA A 98 13.04 6.94 -9.67
C ALA A 98 13.46 5.53 -10.09
N CYS A 99 14.51 5.41 -10.90
CA CYS A 99 15.17 4.13 -11.10
C CYS A 99 16.23 3.93 -10.01
N THR A 100 15.91 3.13 -8.99
CA THR A 100 16.76 2.95 -7.81
C THR A 100 17.11 1.47 -7.66
N GLN A 101 18.40 1.15 -7.48
CA GLN A 101 18.87 -0.24 -7.34
C GLN A 101 18.38 -1.19 -8.47
N GLY A 102 18.16 -0.65 -9.67
CA GLY A 102 17.66 -1.41 -10.82
C GLY A 102 16.17 -1.78 -10.77
N GLY A 103 15.37 -1.14 -9.89
CA GLY A 103 13.91 -1.26 -9.85
C GLY A 103 13.21 0.10 -9.84
N CYS A 104 11.96 0.13 -10.30
CA CYS A 104 11.12 1.32 -10.36
C CYS A 104 10.56 1.68 -8.98
N HIS A 105 11.10 2.75 -8.40
CA HIS A 105 10.64 3.30 -7.13
C HIS A 105 9.61 4.39 -7.39
N TRP A 106 8.37 4.17 -6.95
CA TRP A 106 7.29 5.15 -7.01
C TRP A 106 7.52 6.28 -6.00
N LEU A 107 7.58 7.51 -6.48
CA LEU A 107 7.80 8.71 -5.66
C LEU A 107 6.52 9.44 -5.29
N GLY A 108 5.39 9.11 -5.94
CA GLY A 108 4.13 9.81 -5.69
C GLY A 108 3.65 10.70 -6.83
N CYS A 109 2.41 11.19 -6.67
CA CYS A 109 1.84 12.19 -7.55
C CYS A 109 2.61 13.52 -7.46
N LYS A 110 2.62 14.31 -8.54
CA LYS A 110 3.22 15.65 -8.61
C LYS A 110 2.17 16.76 -8.69
N SER A 111 0.94 16.43 -9.05
CA SER A 111 -0.15 17.39 -9.15
C SER A 111 -1.51 16.79 -8.82
N THR A 112 -2.44 17.65 -8.37
CA THR A 112 -3.85 17.25 -8.22
C THR A 112 -4.45 16.80 -9.55
N GLN A 113 -4.02 17.37 -10.68
CA GLN A 113 -4.53 16.98 -11.99
C GLN A 113 -4.19 15.52 -12.33
N GLU A 114 -3.01 15.01 -11.99
CA GLU A 114 -2.68 13.59 -12.17
C GLU A 114 -3.66 12.67 -11.43
N CYS A 115 -4.01 13.02 -10.20
CA CYS A 115 -4.97 12.26 -9.42
C CYS A 115 -6.38 12.33 -10.02
N VAL A 116 -6.81 13.53 -10.44
CA VAL A 116 -8.12 13.72 -11.10
C VAL A 116 -8.20 12.92 -12.40
N ASP A 117 -7.14 12.91 -13.21
CA ASP A 117 -7.09 12.18 -14.47
C ASP A 117 -7.08 10.66 -14.25
N ALA A 118 -6.28 10.19 -13.29
CA ALA A 118 -6.15 8.76 -12.98
C ALA A 118 -7.44 8.14 -12.44
N TYR A 119 -8.17 8.89 -11.60
CA TYR A 119 -9.41 8.41 -10.98
C TYR A 119 -10.68 8.93 -11.67
N GLN A 120 -10.54 9.76 -12.69
CA GLN A 120 -11.64 10.38 -13.44
C GLN A 120 -12.65 11.10 -12.53
N SER A 121 -12.16 11.73 -11.47
CA SER A 121 -13.00 12.42 -10.48
C SER A 121 -12.27 13.60 -9.85
N SER A 122 -12.98 14.72 -9.67
CA SER A 122 -12.50 15.91 -8.95
C SER A 122 -12.33 15.69 -7.45
N ASP A 123 -12.79 14.56 -6.92
CA ASP A 123 -12.74 14.24 -5.50
C ASP A 123 -11.36 13.73 -5.06
N TRP A 124 -10.34 13.82 -5.92
CA TRP A 124 -8.99 13.36 -5.64
C TRP A 124 -8.00 14.51 -5.74
N VAL A 125 -7.13 14.61 -4.74
CA VAL A 125 -6.04 15.60 -4.68
C VAL A 125 -4.72 14.91 -4.45
N CYS A 126 -3.64 15.54 -4.91
CA CYS A 126 -2.29 15.12 -4.58
C CYS A 126 -1.88 15.75 -3.24
N ALA A 127 -1.63 14.91 -2.24
CA ALA A 127 -1.34 15.34 -0.87
C ALA A 127 -0.04 14.71 -0.35
N PRO A 128 0.70 15.40 0.54
CA PRO A 128 1.90 14.85 1.16
C PRO A 128 1.65 13.48 1.79
N SER A 129 2.56 12.55 1.56
CA SER A 129 2.50 11.20 2.12
C SER A 129 3.21 11.13 3.47
N THR A 130 2.71 10.28 4.37
CA THR A 130 3.42 9.92 5.62
C THR A 130 4.31 8.70 5.45
N VAL A 131 4.25 8.02 4.31
CA VAL A 131 5.10 6.87 3.98
C VAL A 131 6.47 7.40 3.57
N GLU A 132 7.51 6.98 4.30
CA GLU A 132 8.90 7.31 3.98
C GLU A 132 9.22 6.95 2.53
N GLY A 133 9.95 7.81 1.82
CA GLY A 133 10.35 7.58 0.43
C GLY A 133 9.27 7.85 -0.63
N ILE A 134 8.03 8.16 -0.22
CA ILE A 134 6.97 8.64 -1.10
C ILE A 134 6.69 10.11 -0.77
N ASP A 135 6.79 11.01 -1.75
CA ASP A 135 6.58 12.44 -1.56
C ASP A 135 5.10 12.76 -1.30
N ALA A 136 4.21 12.19 -2.12
CA ALA A 136 2.79 12.49 -2.11
C ALA A 136 1.95 11.33 -2.65
N ASN A 137 0.70 11.23 -2.24
CA ASN A 137 -0.25 10.24 -2.74
C ASN A 137 -1.56 10.91 -3.16
N CYS A 138 -2.28 10.25 -4.06
CA CYS A 138 -3.64 10.63 -4.37
C CYS A 138 -4.55 10.25 -3.20
N VAL A 139 -5.20 11.26 -2.61
CA VAL A 139 -6.14 11.08 -1.50
C VAL A 139 -7.49 11.64 -1.89
N ARG A 140 -8.56 11.00 -1.40
CA ARG A 140 -9.92 11.53 -1.59
C ARG A 140 -10.13 12.77 -0.74
N THR A 141 -10.82 13.76 -1.29
CA THR A 141 -11.32 14.91 -0.53
C THR A 141 -12.61 14.56 0.20
N CYS A 142 -12.90 15.27 1.28
CA CYS A 142 -14.11 15.10 2.06
C CYS A 142 -14.56 16.42 2.70
N PHE A 143 -15.82 16.45 3.09
CA PHE A 143 -16.40 17.38 4.06
C PHE A 143 -16.71 16.66 5.38
N GLU A 144 -17.08 15.38 5.30
CA GLU A 144 -17.35 14.52 6.44
C GLU A 144 -16.84 13.08 6.20
N PRO A 145 -16.67 12.24 7.24
CA PRO A 145 -16.14 10.88 7.08
C PRO A 145 -16.92 9.98 6.12
N THR A 146 -18.23 10.18 6.00
CA THR A 146 -19.10 9.46 5.06
C THR A 146 -18.70 9.65 3.60
N ASP A 147 -18.06 10.78 3.25
CA ASP A 147 -17.54 11.01 1.89
C ASP A 147 -16.39 10.06 1.53
N CYS A 148 -15.68 9.54 2.55
CA CYS A 148 -14.51 8.69 2.37
C CYS A 148 -14.85 7.24 2.04
N VAL A 149 -16.07 6.81 2.36
CA VAL A 149 -16.54 5.44 2.17
C VAL A 149 -16.77 5.17 0.68
N GLN A 150 -16.35 3.99 0.23
CA GLN A 150 -16.67 3.49 -1.11
C GLN A 150 -17.94 2.65 -1.09
N ALA A 151 -18.72 2.67 -2.17
CA ALA A 151 -19.90 1.84 -2.27
C ALA A 151 -19.53 0.35 -2.19
N GLY A 152 -20.14 -0.38 -1.24
CA GLY A 152 -19.85 -1.80 -1.01
C GLY A 152 -18.56 -2.07 -0.22
N ALA A 153 -17.98 -1.05 0.41
CA ALA A 153 -16.87 -1.21 1.35
C ALA A 153 -17.19 -2.23 2.45
N SER A 154 -16.17 -2.97 2.91
CA SER A 154 -16.31 -3.81 4.11
C SER A 154 -16.51 -2.93 5.35
N PRO A 155 -16.99 -3.49 6.47
CA PRO A 155 -17.17 -2.72 7.69
C PRO A 155 -15.88 -2.07 8.22
N ALA A 156 -14.69 -2.58 7.86
CA ALA A 156 -13.41 -1.98 8.22
C ALA A 156 -13.07 -0.72 7.40
N TYR A 157 -13.89 -0.37 6.41
CA TYR A 157 -13.73 0.82 5.58
C TYR A 157 -15.02 1.64 5.55
N ASP A 158 -15.79 1.62 6.63
CA ASP A 158 -16.98 2.43 6.78
C ASP A 158 -16.66 3.81 7.41
N ALA A 159 -17.67 4.65 7.59
CA ALA A 159 -17.47 6.05 7.95
C ALA A 159 -16.80 6.22 9.33
N ASP A 160 -16.93 5.26 10.25
CA ASP A 160 -16.33 5.37 11.58
C ASP A 160 -14.84 5.02 11.61
N ASN A 161 -14.31 4.48 10.50
CA ASN A 161 -12.89 4.21 10.28
C ASN A 161 -12.16 5.35 9.55
N TYR A 162 -12.84 6.47 9.31
CA TYR A 162 -12.26 7.63 8.65
C TYR A 162 -12.46 8.91 9.48
N ALA A 163 -11.49 9.81 9.35
CA ALA A 163 -11.63 11.20 9.73
C ALA A 163 -11.49 12.09 8.49
N CYS A 164 -12.28 13.16 8.44
CA CYS A 164 -12.09 14.21 7.45
C CYS A 164 -11.20 15.32 8.02
N LEU A 165 -9.90 15.27 7.74
CA LEU A 165 -8.92 16.19 8.30
C LEU A 165 -8.36 17.08 7.19
N GLY A 166 -8.52 18.40 7.33
CA GLY A 166 -8.07 19.35 6.32
C GLY A 166 -8.73 19.15 4.95
N GLY A 167 -9.94 18.59 4.92
CA GLY A 167 -10.65 18.26 3.69
C GLY A 167 -10.15 16.99 3.00
N GLN A 168 -9.37 16.14 3.68
CA GLN A 168 -8.81 14.89 3.17
C GLN A 168 -9.28 13.69 3.99
N CYS A 169 -9.58 12.60 3.30
CA CYS A 169 -9.91 11.33 3.91
C CYS A 169 -8.67 10.70 4.54
N VAL A 170 -8.67 10.63 5.86
CA VAL A 170 -7.62 9.98 6.64
C VAL A 170 -8.20 8.72 7.26
N TYR A 171 -7.68 7.56 6.88
CA TYR A 171 -8.05 6.29 7.50
C TYR A 171 -7.52 6.25 8.93
N SER A 172 -8.43 6.10 9.90
CA SER A 172 -8.09 6.01 11.33
C SER A 172 -7.94 4.58 11.82
N GLY A 173 -8.20 3.60 10.97
CA GLY A 173 -8.07 2.19 11.29
C GLY A 173 -9.39 1.51 11.61
N CYS A 174 -9.33 0.19 11.72
CA CYS A 174 -10.46 -0.59 12.22
C CYS A 174 -10.70 -0.24 13.71
N ASN A 175 -11.94 -0.37 14.14
CA ASN A 175 -12.37 -0.11 15.52
C ASN A 175 -12.59 -1.41 16.30
N SER A 176 -12.79 -2.54 15.61
CA SER A 176 -13.06 -3.83 16.24
C SER A 176 -12.69 -5.03 15.38
N ALA A 177 -12.46 -6.19 16.00
CA ALA A 177 -12.28 -7.44 15.27
C ALA A 177 -13.52 -7.86 14.45
N ALA A 178 -14.71 -7.39 14.84
CA ALA A 178 -15.95 -7.67 14.11
C ALA A 178 -15.93 -7.06 12.70
N GLU A 179 -15.21 -5.96 12.49
CA GLU A 179 -15.06 -5.33 11.18
C GLU A 179 -14.17 -6.13 10.23
N CYS A 180 -13.27 -6.95 10.77
CA CYS A 180 -12.24 -7.66 10.02
C CYS A 180 -12.68 -9.04 9.50
N GLY A 181 -13.77 -9.60 10.01
CA GLY A 181 -14.26 -10.92 9.62
C GLY A 181 -13.67 -12.08 10.45
N ALA A 182 -13.99 -13.32 10.05
CA ALA A 182 -13.81 -14.51 10.89
C ALA A 182 -12.34 -14.93 11.14
N ASP A 183 -11.41 -14.49 10.31
CA ASP A 183 -10.00 -14.91 10.35
C ASP A 183 -9.03 -13.71 10.46
N ALA A 184 -9.50 -12.58 10.99
CA ALA A 184 -8.69 -11.39 11.14
C ALA A 184 -9.01 -10.63 12.43
N VAL A 185 -7.99 -9.92 12.94
CA VAL A 185 -8.07 -9.09 14.13
C VAL A 185 -7.75 -7.64 13.79
N CYS A 186 -8.34 -6.72 14.54
CA CYS A 186 -8.05 -5.30 14.40
C CYS A 186 -6.88 -4.89 15.29
N ARG A 187 -5.75 -4.48 14.69
CA ARG A 187 -4.46 -4.32 15.37
C ARG A 187 -3.58 -3.25 14.76
#